data_AF-A0A496UYE3-F1
#
_entry.id   AF-A0A496UYE3-F1
#
_cell.length_a   1.000
_cell.length_b   1.000
_cell.length_c   1.000
_cell.angle_alpha   90.00
_cell.angle_beta   90.00
_cell.angle_gamma   90.00
#
_symmetry.space_group_name_H-M   'P 1'
#
loop_
_entity.id
_entity.type
_entity.pdbx_description
1 polymer ?
#
loop_
_entity_poly.entity_id
_entity_poly.type
_entity_poly.pdbx_seq_one_letter_code
_entity_poly.pdbx_strand_id
1 'polypeptide(L)'
;MRIITQKRIKQAIEEHPQWQLGLQLWLEIFKQKDINFESYQQIKQIWEDASGWNVDRIPTRKVTDAAFKGDFDIYIFDIHKNDCRIVTRIQAATNKIFIPKVYSHAEYDKWWKTKVKP
;
A
#
# COMPACT_ATOMS: atom_id res chain seq x y z
N MET A 1 -12.95 -4.80 -2.87
CA MET A 1 -12.07 -3.93 -3.69
C MET A 1 -11.33 -4.77 -4.73
N ARG A 2 -11.11 -4.27 -5.95
CA ARG A 2 -10.39 -5.03 -7.00
C ARG A 2 -8.92 -4.67 -7.04
N ILE A 3 -8.05 -5.61 -6.69
CA ILE A 3 -6.60 -5.50 -6.92
C ILE A 3 -6.30 -5.66 -8.41
N ILE A 4 -5.71 -4.63 -9.02
CA ILE A 4 -5.40 -4.63 -10.46
C ILE A 4 -4.34 -5.69 -10.80
N THR A 5 -3.28 -5.79 -9.99
CA THR A 5 -2.21 -6.78 -10.16
C THR A 5 -1.58 -7.14 -8.82
N GLN A 6 -1.19 -8.41 -8.68
CA GLN A 6 -0.50 -8.94 -7.49
C GLN A 6 1.00 -9.17 -7.76
N LYS A 7 1.50 -8.83 -8.95
CA LYS A 7 2.86 -9.15 -9.38
C LYS A 7 3.93 -8.65 -8.39
N ARG A 8 3.79 -7.41 -7.91
CA ARG A 8 4.74 -6.81 -6.96
C ARG A 8 4.75 -7.51 -5.61
N ILE A 9 3.60 -7.97 -5.15
CA ILE A 9 3.50 -8.72 -3.89
C ILE A 9 4.19 -10.08 -4.04
N LYS A 10 3.93 -10.81 -5.15
CA LYS A 10 4.59 -12.09 -5.40
C LYS A 10 6.12 -11.95 -5.47
N GLN A 11 6.61 -10.94 -6.19
CA GLN A 11 8.04 -10.63 -6.25
C GLN A 11 8.63 -10.33 -4.86
N ALA A 12 7.95 -9.52 -4.05
CA ALA A 12 8.41 -9.23 -2.69
C ALA A 12 8.42 -10.48 -1.78
N ILE A 13 7.50 -11.43 -1.97
CA ILE A 13 7.50 -12.71 -1.24
C ILE A 13 8.71 -13.57 -1.66
N GLU A 14 9.01 -13.62 -2.96
CA GLU A 14 10.16 -14.37 -3.49
C GLU A 14 11.50 -13.78 -3.00
N GLU A 15 11.63 -12.46 -3.01
CA GLU A 15 12.84 -11.74 -2.57
C GLU A 15 13.00 -11.74 -1.03
N HIS A 16 11.89 -11.70 -0.29
CA HIS A 16 11.85 -11.59 1.16
C HIS A 16 10.79 -12.53 1.79
N PRO A 17 11.08 -13.84 1.89
CA PRO A 17 10.13 -14.83 2.39
C PRO A 17 9.59 -14.55 3.80
N GLN A 18 10.35 -13.85 4.65
CA GLN A 18 9.92 -13.45 5.99
C GLN A 18 8.71 -12.49 5.99
N TRP A 19 8.45 -11.78 4.88
CA TRP A 19 7.29 -10.90 4.74
C TRP A 19 6.03 -11.64 4.28
N GLN A 20 6.15 -12.91 3.88
CA GLN A 20 5.08 -13.67 3.24
C GLN A 20 3.76 -13.61 4.00
N LEU A 21 3.79 -13.86 5.32
CA LEU A 21 2.57 -13.89 6.14
C LEU A 21 1.82 -12.56 6.09
N GLY A 22 2.52 -11.44 6.25
CA GLY A 22 1.90 -10.11 6.23
C GLY A 22 1.44 -9.69 4.84
N LEU A 23 2.20 -10.04 3.79
CA LEU A 23 1.84 -9.78 2.41
C LEU A 23 0.62 -10.60 1.96
N GLN A 24 0.50 -11.85 2.41
CA GLN A 24 -0.66 -12.71 2.16
C GLN A 24 -1.90 -12.20 2.91
N LEU A 25 -1.77 -11.85 4.18
CA LEU A 25 -2.84 -11.22 4.96
C LEU A 25 -3.39 -9.97 4.26
N TRP A 26 -2.51 -9.10 3.77
CA TRP A 26 -2.94 -7.91 3.03
C TRP A 26 -3.74 -8.26 1.77
N LEU A 27 -3.30 -9.27 1.01
CA LEU A 27 -4.05 -9.75 -0.15
C LEU A 27 -5.42 -10.32 0.25
N GLU A 28 -5.50 -11.10 1.32
CA GLU A 28 -6.74 -11.71 1.80
C GLU A 28 -7.76 -10.65 2.19
N ILE A 29 -7.36 -9.63 2.94
CA ILE A 29 -8.23 -8.51 3.34
C ILE A 29 -8.72 -7.74 2.11
N PHE A 30 -7.82 -7.21 1.29
CA PHE A 30 -8.21 -6.29 0.21
C PHE A 30 -8.72 -6.97 -1.07
N LYS A 31 -8.66 -8.32 -1.17
CA LYS A 31 -9.37 -9.09 -2.20
C LYS A 31 -10.85 -9.28 -1.91
N GLN A 32 -11.31 -9.06 -0.68
CA GLN A 32 -12.71 -9.27 -0.33
C GLN A 32 -13.60 -8.39 -1.21
N LYS A 33 -14.67 -8.99 -1.75
CA LYS A 33 -15.53 -8.34 -2.74
C LYS A 33 -16.31 -7.16 -2.14
N ASP A 34 -16.57 -7.21 -0.84
CA ASP A 34 -17.50 -6.30 -0.17
C ASP A 34 -16.83 -5.03 0.38
N ILE A 35 -15.51 -4.92 0.29
CA ILE A 35 -14.80 -3.69 0.68
C ILE A 35 -14.94 -2.66 -0.45
N ASN A 36 -15.67 -1.58 -0.17
CA ASN A 36 -15.72 -0.37 -1.00
C ASN A 36 -14.92 0.74 -0.33
N PHE A 37 -14.16 1.50 -1.11
CA PHE A 37 -13.46 2.67 -0.59
C PHE A 37 -14.47 3.76 -0.21
N GLU A 38 -14.52 4.11 1.06
CA GLU A 38 -15.31 5.23 1.59
C GLU A 38 -14.41 6.38 2.05
N SER A 39 -13.35 6.07 2.79
CA SER A 39 -12.43 7.07 3.32
C SER A 39 -11.06 6.47 3.66
N TYR A 40 -10.08 7.34 3.88
CA TYR A 40 -8.78 6.94 4.43
C TYR A 40 -8.91 6.26 5.80
N GLN A 41 -9.76 6.83 6.68
CA GLN A 41 -9.98 6.32 8.03
C GLN A 41 -10.53 4.90 8.01
N GLN A 42 -11.45 4.60 7.10
CA GLN A 42 -11.99 3.25 6.90
C GLN A 42 -10.87 2.27 6.51
N ILE A 43 -10.05 2.62 5.51
CA ILE A 43 -8.94 1.77 5.06
C ILE A 43 -7.91 1.55 6.17
N LYS A 44 -7.61 2.60 6.95
CA LYS A 44 -6.72 2.49 8.10
C LYS A 44 -7.29 1.55 9.15
N GLN A 45 -8.56 1.72 9.54
CA GLN A 45 -9.20 0.87 10.55
C GLN A 45 -9.26 -0.60 10.12
N ILE A 46 -9.66 -0.88 8.87
CA ILE A 46 -9.70 -2.25 8.33
C ILE A 46 -8.33 -2.92 8.44
N TRP A 47 -7.26 -2.19 8.13
CA TRP A 47 -5.91 -2.75 8.20
C TRP A 47 -5.43 -2.92 9.64
N GLU A 48 -5.66 -1.93 10.48
CA GLU A 48 -5.29 -1.94 11.89
C GLU A 48 -6.01 -3.07 12.65
N ASP A 49 -7.31 -3.28 12.40
CA ASP A 49 -8.10 -4.36 13.01
C ASP A 49 -7.60 -5.75 12.59
N ALA A 50 -7.18 -5.90 11.32
CA ALA A 50 -6.74 -7.19 10.79
C ALA A 50 -5.28 -7.54 11.15
N SER A 51 -4.41 -6.53 11.24
CA SER A 51 -2.95 -6.73 11.32
C SER A 51 -2.29 -6.13 12.56
N GLY A 52 -2.94 -5.17 13.22
CA GLY A 52 -2.35 -4.33 14.26
C GLY A 52 -1.34 -3.31 13.74
N TRP A 53 -1.26 -3.07 12.42
CA TRP A 53 -0.29 -2.17 11.81
C TRP A 53 -0.92 -0.96 11.13
N ASN A 54 -0.15 0.11 10.99
CA ASN A 54 -0.64 1.41 10.53
C ASN A 54 -0.80 1.48 9.00
N VAL A 55 -1.61 2.44 8.56
CA VAL A 55 -1.68 2.92 7.18
C VAL A 55 -1.43 4.42 7.18
N ASP A 56 -0.49 4.88 6.38
CA ASP A 56 -0.27 6.30 6.14
C ASP A 56 -0.86 6.74 4.79
N ARG A 57 -1.21 8.03 4.69
CA ARG A 57 -1.69 8.65 3.44
C ARG A 57 -0.79 9.81 3.02
N ILE A 58 -0.40 9.80 1.75
CA ILE A 58 0.30 10.92 1.11
C ILE A 58 -0.62 11.54 0.06
N PRO A 59 -0.92 12.85 0.18
CA PRO A 59 -1.59 13.58 -0.88
C PRO A 59 -0.77 13.52 -2.18
N THR A 60 -1.40 13.16 -3.30
CA THR A 60 -0.68 12.99 -4.58
C THR A 60 0.13 14.23 -4.99
N ARG A 61 -0.37 15.43 -4.67
CA ARG A 61 0.32 16.72 -4.92
C ARG A 61 1.70 16.85 -4.29
N LYS A 62 2.01 16.04 -3.27
CA LYS A 62 3.32 16.03 -2.61
C LYS A 62 4.33 15.10 -3.30
N VAL A 63 3.89 14.24 -4.21
CA VAL A 63 4.71 13.16 -4.78
C VAL A 63 5.18 13.57 -6.17
N THR A 64 6.50 13.57 -6.37
CA THR A 64 7.13 13.95 -7.64
C THR A 64 7.54 12.76 -8.50
N ASP A 65 7.46 11.55 -7.95
CA ASP A 65 7.81 10.32 -8.66
C ASP A 65 6.78 10.00 -9.75
N ALA A 66 7.26 9.89 -10.99
CA ALA A 66 6.46 9.58 -12.16
C ALA A 66 5.71 8.24 -12.03
N ALA A 67 6.24 7.27 -11.28
CA ALA A 67 5.57 5.99 -11.02
C ALA A 67 4.26 6.16 -10.23
N PHE A 68 4.10 7.28 -9.54
CA PHE A 68 2.94 7.59 -8.72
C PHE A 68 2.13 8.79 -9.21
N LYS A 69 2.53 9.40 -10.34
CA LYS A 69 1.85 10.58 -10.92
C LYS A 69 0.38 10.30 -11.22
N GLY A 70 -0.49 11.27 -10.90
CA GLY A 70 -1.92 11.31 -11.24
C GLY A 70 -2.76 11.77 -10.05
N ASP A 71 -4.08 11.57 -10.12
CA ASP A 71 -5.03 12.27 -9.23
C ASP A 71 -5.45 11.47 -7.98
N PHE A 72 -4.72 10.38 -7.69
CA PHE A 72 -5.05 9.48 -6.59
C PHE A 72 -3.96 9.52 -5.53
N ASP A 73 -4.40 9.72 -4.29
CA ASP A 73 -3.52 9.66 -3.14
C ASP A 73 -2.89 8.29 -2.96
N ILE A 74 -1.76 8.30 -2.26
CA ILE A 74 -0.95 7.13 -2.00
C ILE A 74 -1.25 6.64 -0.58
N TYR A 75 -1.47 5.34 -0.45
CA TYR A 75 -1.67 4.68 0.83
C TYR A 75 -0.53 3.70 1.07
N ILE A 76 0.09 3.82 2.24
CA ILE A 76 1.29 3.10 2.62
C ILE A 76 0.90 2.17 3.76
N PHE A 77 0.94 0.88 3.50
CA PHE A 77 0.59 -0.14 4.48
C PHE A 77 1.85 -0.68 5.13
N ASP A 78 1.87 -0.64 6.45
CA ASP A 78 2.90 -1.24 7.26
C ASP A 78 2.73 -2.75 7.28
N ILE A 79 3.77 -3.49 6.90
CA ILE A 79 3.81 -4.95 6.90
C ILE A 79 4.97 -5.42 7.79
N HIS A 80 4.75 -6.48 8.56
CA HIS A 80 5.77 -7.15 9.36
C HIS A 80 6.47 -6.20 10.34
N LYS A 81 5.71 -5.63 11.28
CA LYS A 81 6.24 -4.74 12.34
C LYS A 81 7.04 -3.53 11.83
N ASN A 82 6.73 -3.05 10.63
CA ASN A 82 7.36 -1.91 9.94
C ASN A 82 8.51 -2.24 8.97
N ASP A 83 8.94 -3.50 8.88
CA ASP A 83 10.08 -3.84 8.02
C ASP A 83 9.77 -3.74 6.51
N CYS A 84 8.48 -3.83 6.15
CA CYS A 84 7.99 -3.75 4.77
C CYS A 84 6.87 -2.71 4.63
N ARG A 85 6.81 -2.09 3.45
CA ARG A 85 5.84 -1.08 3.05
C ARG A 85 5.21 -1.45 1.72
N ILE A 86 3.91 -1.70 1.71
CA ILE A 86 3.17 -1.77 0.43
C ILE A 86 2.71 -0.36 0.11
N VAL A 87 3.18 0.18 -1.01
CA VAL A 87 2.75 1.48 -1.49
C VAL A 87 1.67 1.26 -2.54
N THR A 88 0.51 1.87 -2.34
CA THR A 88 -0.66 1.66 -3.20
C THR A 88 -1.31 2.95 -3.63
N ARG A 89 -2.12 2.86 -4.68
CA ARG A 89 -3.03 3.92 -5.13
C ARG A 89 -4.43 3.35 -5.18
N ILE A 90 -5.37 4.04 -4.54
CA ILE A 90 -6.78 3.63 -4.52
C ILE A 90 -7.57 4.55 -5.44
N GLN A 91 -8.21 3.97 -6.45
CA GLN A 91 -9.13 4.65 -7.34
C GLN A 91 -10.56 4.45 -6.83
N ALA A 92 -11.02 5.39 -5.99
CA ALA A 92 -12.33 5.33 -5.32
C ALA A 92 -13.48 5.09 -6.31
N ALA A 93 -13.53 5.87 -7.41
CA ALA A 93 -14.60 5.81 -8.40
C ALA A 93 -14.80 4.43 -9.06
N THR A 94 -13.75 3.60 -9.14
CA THR A 94 -13.84 2.25 -9.73
C THR A 94 -13.59 1.13 -8.71
N ASN A 95 -13.46 1.48 -7.42
CA ASN A 95 -13.11 0.58 -6.33
C ASN A 95 -11.91 -0.33 -6.66
N LYS A 96 -10.87 0.24 -7.28
CA LYS A 96 -9.64 -0.47 -7.68
C LYS A 96 -8.46 -0.04 -6.83
N ILE A 97 -7.59 -1.00 -6.52
CA ILE A 97 -6.30 -0.76 -5.89
C ILE A 97 -5.17 -1.19 -6.80
N PHE A 98 -4.20 -0.29 -6.97
CA PHE A 98 -2.96 -0.54 -7.69
C PHE A 98 -1.79 -0.60 -6.71
N ILE A 99 -0.84 -1.48 -6.97
CA ILE A 99 0.37 -1.65 -6.14
C ILE A 99 1.58 -1.31 -7.02
N PRO A 100 1.98 -0.02 -7.11
CA PRO A 100 3.16 0.36 -7.87
C PRO A 100 4.44 -0.33 -7.37
N LYS A 101 4.61 -0.39 -6.05
CA LYS A 101 5.86 -0.77 -5.38
C LYS A 101 5.61 -1.39 -4.00
N VAL A 102 6.52 -2.27 -3.62
CA VAL A 102 6.71 -2.77 -2.26
C VAL A 102 8.16 -2.43 -1.90
N TYR A 103 8.39 -1.90 -0.70
CA TYR A 103 9.70 -1.46 -0.24
C TYR A 103 10.03 -2.09 1.11
N SER A 104 11.31 -2.30 1.37
CA SER A 104 11.80 -2.35 2.75
C SER A 104 11.67 -0.97 3.42
N HIS A 105 11.74 -0.92 4.75
CA HIS A 105 11.75 0.35 5.50
C HIS A 105 12.82 1.33 4.99
N ALA A 106 14.05 0.86 4.78
CA ALA A 106 15.17 1.70 4.35
C ALA A 106 14.98 2.26 2.93
N GLU A 107 14.47 1.45 2.00
CA GLU A 107 14.18 1.90 0.64
C GLU A 107 13.04 2.90 0.61
N TYR A 108 12.01 2.68 1.43
CA TYR A 108 10.90 3.59 1.58
C TYR A 108 11.35 4.96 2.10
N ASP A 109 12.20 5.00 3.14
CA ASP A 109 12.72 6.24 3.70
C ASP A 109 13.53 7.04 2.66
N LYS A 110 14.39 6.34 1.89
CA LYS A 110 15.13 6.95 0.78
C LYS A 110 14.19 7.50 -0.30
N TRP A 111 13.16 6.75 -0.66
CA TRP A 111 12.15 7.21 -1.62
C TRP A 111 11.40 8.43 -1.09
N TRP A 112 10.93 8.40 0.15
CA TRP A 112 10.21 9.50 0.79
C TRP A 112 11.02 10.79 0.74
N LYS A 113 12.27 10.76 1.22
CA LYS A 113 13.15 11.94 1.26
C LYS A 113 13.44 12.53 -0.11
N THR A 114 13.49 11.70 -1.16
CA THR A 114 13.87 12.14 -2.50
C THR A 114 12.68 12.50 -3.39
N LYS A 115 11.51 11.91 -3.13
CA LYS A 115 10.35 11.98 -4.04
C LYS A 115 9.10 12.57 -3.41
N VAL A 116 9.07 12.76 -2.10
CA VAL A 116 7.93 13.35 -1.39
C VAL A 116 8.34 14.70 -0.84
N LYS A 117 7.63 15.74 -1.26
CA LYS A 117 7.83 17.10 -0.76
C LYS A 117 7.22 17.22 0.65
N PRO A 118 7.89 17.90 1.59
CA PRO A 118 7.34 18.18 2.91
C PRO A 118 6.00 18.94 2.85
#